data_AF-A0A377M138-F1
#
_entry.id   AF-A0A377M138-F1
#
_cell.length_a   1.000
_cell.length_b   1.000
_cell.length_c   1.000
_cell.angle_alpha   90.00
_cell.angle_beta   90.00
_cell.angle_gamma   90.00
#
_symmetry.space_group_name_H-M   'P 1'
#
loop_
_entity.id
_entity.type
_entity.pdbx_description
1 polymer ?
#
loop_
_entity_poly.entity_id
_entity_poly.type
_entity_poly.pdbx_seq_one_letter_code
_entity_poly.pdbx_strand_id
1 'polypeptide(L)' 'MGVQIPRVGDEVVVDFINGDPDRPIITGRVYNDASMPPWALPAAATQMGFMSRTKDGSVDNAKRPAV' A
#
# COMPACT_ATOMS: atom_id res chain seq x y z
N MET A 1 -4.16 15.44 -2.03
CA MET A 1 -4.77 14.13 -1.76
C MET A 1 -5.22 13.55 -3.08
N GLY A 2 -4.69 12.38 -3.47
CA GLY A 2 -4.99 11.74 -4.75
C GLY A 2 -5.58 10.34 -4.54
N VAL A 3 -6.16 9.78 -5.59
CA VAL A 3 -6.70 8.40 -5.55
C VAL A 3 -5.54 7.41 -5.65
N GLN A 4 -5.43 6.50 -4.68
CA GLN A 4 -4.45 5.42 -4.68
C GLN A 4 -5.14 4.09 -4.96
N ILE A 5 -5.23 3.74 -6.24
CA ILE A 5 -5.86 2.49 -6.67
C ILE A 5 -4.93 1.31 -6.28
N PRO A 6 -5.42 0.28 -5.58
CA PRO A 6 -4.68 -0.96 -5.37
C PRO A 6 -4.20 -1.58 -6.69
N ARG A 7 -2.98 -2.13 -6.72
CA ARG A 7 -2.40 -2.84 -7.86
C ARG A 7 -2.61 -4.35 -7.69
N VAL A 8 -2.50 -5.07 -8.81
CA VAL A 8 -2.50 -6.54 -8.78
C VAL A 8 -1.34 -7.04 -7.91
N GLY A 9 -1.63 -7.94 -6.98
CA GLY A 9 -0.68 -8.50 -6.01
C GLY A 9 -0.63 -7.77 -4.67
N ASP A 10 -1.32 -6.64 -4.52
CA ASP A 10 -1.43 -5.95 -3.24
C ASP A 10 -2.39 -6.69 -2.30
N GLU A 11 -2.00 -6.80 -1.02
CA GLU A 11 -2.89 -7.29 0.02
C GLU A 11 -3.80 -6.16 0.52
N VAL A 12 -5.10 -6.48 0.62
CA VAL A 12 -6.16 -5.53 0.94
C VAL A 12 -7.05 -6.06 2.04
N VAL A 13 -7.58 -5.16 2.86
CA VAL A 13 -8.64 -5.47 3.80
C VAL A 13 -9.98 -5.30 3.08
N VAL A 14 -10.75 -6.38 3.00
CA VAL A 14 -12.11 -6.39 2.46
C VAL A 14 -13.09 -6.38 3.62
N ASP A 15 -14.02 -5.44 3.59
CA ASP A 15 -15.19 -5.40 4.44
C ASP A 15 -16.44 -5.65 3.59
N PHE A 16 -17.57 -5.93 4.25
CA PHE A 16 -18.83 -6.27 3.60
C PHE A 16 -19.93 -5.34 4.11
N ILE A 17 -20.59 -4.62 3.20
CA ILE A 17 -21.58 -3.61 3.58
C ILE A 17 -22.76 -4.31 4.28
N ASN A 18 -23.02 -3.94 5.54
CA ASN A 18 -24.01 -4.61 6.41
C ASN A 18 -23.74 -6.10 6.64
N GLY A 19 -22.50 -6.55 6.46
CA GLY A 19 -22.14 -7.97 6.55
C GLY A 19 -22.62 -8.83 5.38
N ASP A 20 -23.09 -8.21 4.29
CA ASP A 20 -23.54 -8.91 3.09
C ASP A 20 -22.34 -9.37 2.24
N PRO A 21 -22.06 -10.69 2.14
CA PRO A 21 -20.91 -11.22 1.42
C PRO A 21 -20.94 -10.89 -0.08
N ASP A 22 -22.11 -10.57 -0.64
CA ASP A 22 -22.27 -10.18 -2.05
C ASP A 22 -21.98 -8.69 -2.28
N ARG A 23 -21.69 -7.93 -1.22
CA ARG A 23 -21.40 -6.48 -1.28
C ARG A 23 -20.05 -6.14 -0.65
N PRO A 24 -18.94 -6.62 -1.23
CA PRO A 24 -17.60 -6.33 -0.74
C PRO A 24 -17.21 -4.87 -1.00
N ILE A 25 -16.39 -4.32 -0.11
CA ILE A 25 -15.73 -3.03 -0.24
C ILE A 25 -14.29 -3.11 0.28
N ILE A 26 -13.35 -2.49 -0.42
CA ILE A 26 -11.96 -2.38 0.04
C ILE A 26 -11.84 -1.18 0.98
N THR A 27 -11.39 -1.41 2.21
CA THR A 27 -11.26 -0.37 3.25
C THR A 27 -9.82 0.07 3.49
N GLY A 28 -8.85 -0.77 3.14
CA GLY A 28 -7.44 -0.46 3.34
C GLY A 28 -6.49 -1.41 2.61
N ARG A 29 -5.21 -1.05 2.65
CA ARG A 29 -4.09 -1.85 2.15
C ARG A 29 -3.13 -2.14 3.30
N VAL A 30 -2.52 -3.32 3.27
CA VAL A 30 -1.56 -3.75 4.28
C VAL A 30 -0.26 -4.20 3.64
N TYR A 31 0.83 -4.11 4.41
CA TYR A 31 2.13 -4.63 4.01
C TYR A 31 2.29 -6.07 4.52
N ASN A 32 3.06 -6.87 3.78
CA ASN A 32 3.37 -8.27 4.08
C ASN A 32 4.79 -8.61 3.60
N ASP A 33 5.23 -9.86 3.74
CA ASP A 33 6.58 -10.28 3.37
C ASP A 33 6.90 -10.11 1.86
N ALA A 34 5.89 -10.21 0.99
CA ALA A 34 6.05 -10.02 -0.46
C ALA A 34 6.01 -8.53 -0.86
N SER A 35 5.35 -7.70 -0.05
CA SER A 35 5.17 -6.26 -0.25
C SER A 35 5.53 -5.54 1.04
N MET A 36 6.83 -5.41 1.29
CA MET A 36 7.35 -4.78 2.49
C MET A 36 7.14 -3.25 2.48
N PRO A 37 7.06 -2.61 3.66
CA PRO A 37 7.00 -1.16 3.76
C PRO A 37 8.18 -0.47 3.05
N PRO A 38 7.99 0.74 2.51
CA PRO A 38 9.06 1.45 1.78
C PRO A 38 10.22 1.91 2.68
N TRP A 39 10.04 1.90 4.00
CA TRP A 39 11.06 2.26 4.98
C TRP A 39 11.59 1.02 5.68
N ALA A 40 12.89 1.04 6.02
CA ALA A 40 13.53 -0.01 6.79
C ALA A 40 13.07 0.05 8.25
N LEU A 41 12.01 -0.70 8.58
CA LEU A 41 11.51 -0.83 9.95
C LEU A 41 12.27 -1.93 10.70
N PRO A 42 12.51 -1.76 12.02
CA PRO A 42 12.04 -0.67 12.88
C PRO A 42 12.93 0.58 12.89
N ALA A 43 14.10 0.57 12.23
CA ALA A 43 15.08 1.66 12.30
C ALA A 43 14.53 3.03 11.85
N ALA A 44 13.61 3.03 10.88
CA ALA A 44 12.96 4.21 10.33
C ALA A 44 11.55 4.46 10.88
N ALA A 45 11.25 4.06 12.12
CA ALA A 45 9.90 4.12 12.70
C ALA A 45 9.27 5.54 12.77
N THR A 46 10.08 6.59 12.74
CA THR A 46 9.60 7.99 12.75
C THR A 46 9.30 8.55 11.35
N GLN A 47 9.60 7.79 10.29
CA GLN A 47 9.40 8.24 8.91
C GLN A 47 7.97 7.94 8.43
N MET A 48 7.39 8.91 7.73
CA MET A 48 6.08 8.79 7.11
C MET A 48 6.06 9.59 5.80
N GLY A 49 5.21 9.19 4.86
CA GLY A 49 5.12 9.85 3.55
C GLY A 49 4.48 9.00 2.47
N PHE A 50 4.49 9.51 1.24
CA PHE A 50 3.98 8.80 0.07
C PHE A 50 5.12 8.39 -0.86
N MET A 51 5.22 7.09 -1.12
CA MET A 51 6.14 6.50 -2.10
C MET A 51 5.34 6.06 -3.32
N SER A 52 5.72 6.50 -4.52
CA SER A 52 5.08 6.03 -5.75
C SER A 52 6.06 5.37 -6.71
N ARG A 53 5.53 4.43 -7.51
CA ARG A 53 6.28 3.62 -8.48
C ARG A 53 5.65 3.79 -9.84
N THR A 54 6.42 3.73 -10.91
CA THR A 54 5.85 3.57 -12.26
C THR A 54 5.15 2.21 -12.38
N LYS A 55 4.30 2.02 -13.40
CA LYS A 55 3.48 0.81 -13.56
C LYS A 55 4.32 -0.47 -13.61
N ASP A 56 5.51 -0.39 -14.22
CA ASP A 56 6.42 -1.52 -14.42
C ASP A 56 7.79 -1.28 -13.74
N GLY A 57 7.85 -0.38 -12.75
CA GLY A 57 9.08 -0.01 -12.05
C GLY A 57 9.39 -0.87 -10.82
N SER A 58 10.68 -0.98 -10.45
CA SER A 58 11.10 -1.61 -9.19
C SER A 58 11.00 -0.64 -8.00
N VAL A 59 11.31 -1.13 -6.79
CA VAL A 59 11.44 -0.28 -5.59
C VAL A 59 12.66 0.65 -5.75
N ASP A 60 13.68 0.21 -6.47
CA ASP A 60 14.92 0.97 -6.69
C ASP A 60 14.67 2.22 -7.54
N ASN A 61 13.73 2.13 -8.49
CA ASN A 61 13.36 3.22 -9.39
C ASN A 61 12.14 4.02 -8.91
N ALA A 62 11.75 3.84 -7.65
CA ALA A 62 10.58 4.48 -7.09
C ALA A 62 10.89 5.93 -6.67
N LYS A 63 9.91 6.83 -6.79
CA LYS A 63 10.05 8.22 -6.31
C LYS A 63 10.10 8.20 -4.78
N ARG A 64 11.33 8.30 -4.23
CA ARG A 64 11.56 8.39 -2.79
C ARG A 64 10.95 9.67 -2.24
N PRO A 65 10.15 9.61 -1.15
CA PRO A 65 9.81 10.82 -0.42
C PRO A 65 11.13 11.44 0.03
N ALA A 66 11.28 12.75 -0.19
CA ALA A 66 12.35 13.49 0.45
C ALA A 66 12.17 13.32 1.97
N VAL A 67 13.25 12.94 2.66
CA VAL A 67 13.30 12.91 4.12
C VAL A 67 13.12 14.33 4.64
#